data_AF-A0A960WC14-F1
#
_entry.id   AF-A0A960WC14-F1
#
_cell.length_a   1.000
_cell.length_b   1.000
_cell.length_c   1.000
_cell.angle_alpha   90.00
_cell.angle_beta   90.00
_cell.angle_gamma   90.00
#
_symmetry.space_group_name_H-M   'P 1'
#
loop_
_entity.id
_entity.type
_entity.pdbx_description
1 polymer ?
#
loop_
_entity_poly.entity_id
_entity_poly.type
_entity_poly.pdbx_seq_one_letter_code
_entity_poly.pdbx_strand_id
1 'polypeptide(L)'
;MRSICSVLIVFFTISLYSCSSGGGNFTSKIFPSGLSITSPTAPESSNTSTTSLHAIGAFDSTNNFAEKKAVLQNLASGNDECTFVFPNFVQPFNSPACYGPELFINNHPNNPLDTQASLPSGDLGIWEENQDAQACAAAKLNAEVGNVGQKVDAALLFVAGMSCLIESESDLKIPEEGNTTNLTTALSDALASDNPNLTITAATIRRLADASDGFEVFQYEIEAEDSSGRELKIHLKHHPTNSSGSTFKGKMWTSIETENASEFTNSNSYAFSLLYEQDEDMLNFQNLATAYESQWLTSDDIFDGENNIDPTACSGFSSCWENFSQTIGNIDKKTGYGALSYGWQAGRLDADGSTPLARIFNFYVDDEDQDNINAYAFFGFGRGFNKDNGTIGSNTINRFICNWAGPMADRSGLENTAQKQVMLYNEASQLFESSQALITYAPTNLCTYDGQGTFAFSTDATVDLDDAQNEAGAIDSDLIDLTTDADYANYIAPTVPEEDF
;
A
#
# COMPACT_ATOMS: atom_id res chain seq x y z
N MET A 1 -40.14 61.98 -9.33
CA MET A 1 -39.90 60.52 -9.34
C MET A 1 -38.78 60.26 -10.33
N ARG A 2 -37.59 59.94 -9.82
CA ARG A 2 -36.40 59.64 -10.60
C ARG A 2 -36.47 58.16 -11.00
N SER A 3 -36.37 57.85 -12.29
CA SER A 3 -36.12 56.49 -12.75
C SER A 3 -34.73 56.45 -13.36
N ILE A 4 -33.89 55.63 -12.74
CA ILE A 4 -32.48 55.44 -13.06
C ILE A 4 -32.39 54.47 -14.23
N CYS A 5 -31.78 54.91 -15.32
CA CYS A 5 -31.41 54.09 -16.46
C CYS A 5 -30.20 53.23 -16.04
N SER A 6 -30.40 51.92 -15.84
CA SER A 6 -29.30 51.00 -15.57
C SER A 6 -28.65 50.58 -16.89
N VAL A 7 -27.36 50.89 -16.99
CA VAL A 7 -26.44 50.47 -18.04
C VAL A 7 -26.13 48.99 -17.80
N LEU A 8 -26.59 48.12 -18.70
CA LEU A 8 -26.17 46.72 -18.74
C LEU A 8 -24.80 46.68 -19.43
N ILE A 9 -23.73 46.59 -18.63
CA ILE A 9 -22.38 46.30 -19.11
C ILE A 9 -22.33 44.81 -19.42
N VAL A 10 -22.39 44.46 -20.70
CA VAL A 10 -22.13 43.09 -21.18
C VAL A 10 -20.62 42.88 -21.15
N PHE A 11 -20.14 42.11 -20.16
CA PHE A 11 -18.80 41.54 -20.20
C PHE A 11 -18.72 40.53 -21.34
N PHE A 12 -18.00 40.87 -22.40
CA PHE A 12 -17.50 39.90 -23.37
C PHE A 12 -16.35 39.14 -22.68
N THR A 13 -16.64 37.99 -22.08
CA THR A 13 -15.63 36.98 -21.81
C THR A 13 -15.20 36.42 -23.17
N ILE A 14 -14.03 36.84 -23.64
CA ILE A 14 -13.32 36.13 -24.70
C ILE A 14 -12.85 34.81 -24.06
N SER A 15 -13.66 33.76 -24.17
CA SER A 15 -13.18 32.40 -24.01
C SER A 15 -12.23 32.14 -25.18
N LEU A 16 -10.92 32.25 -24.92
CA LEU A 16 -9.92 31.63 -25.78
C LEU A 16 -10.17 30.13 -25.71
N TYR A 17 -10.98 29.61 -26.64
CA TYR A 17 -10.98 28.20 -26.97
C TYR A 17 -9.59 27.90 -27.52
N SER A 18 -8.72 27.36 -26.66
CA SER A 18 -7.62 26.52 -27.11
C SER A 18 -8.28 25.33 -27.82
N CYS A 19 -8.13 25.27 -29.14
CA CYS A 19 -8.38 24.04 -29.88
C CYS A 19 -7.28 23.04 -29.50
N SER A 20 -7.47 22.29 -28.43
CA SER A 20 -6.81 20.99 -28.28
C SER A 20 -7.53 20.02 -29.23
N SER A 21 -7.02 19.92 -30.45
CA SER A 21 -7.45 18.92 -31.40
C SER A 21 -6.76 17.59 -31.08
N GLY A 22 -7.47 16.69 -30.39
CA GLY A 22 -7.32 15.24 -30.55
C GLY A 22 -6.14 14.54 -29.87
N GLY A 23 -6.12 14.48 -28.52
CA GLY A 23 -5.11 13.70 -27.75
C GLY A 23 -5.66 12.55 -26.88
N GLY A 24 -6.97 12.24 -26.91
CA GLY A 24 -7.59 11.44 -25.84
C GLY A 24 -7.43 9.91 -25.85
N ASN A 25 -6.73 9.28 -26.79
CA ASN A 25 -6.69 7.81 -26.93
C ASN A 25 -5.29 7.19 -27.07
N PHE A 26 -4.23 8.00 -27.17
CA PHE A 26 -2.89 7.51 -27.48
C PHE A 26 -2.08 7.25 -26.21
N THR A 27 -2.19 8.14 -25.23
CA THR A 27 -1.53 8.04 -23.93
C THR A 27 -1.98 6.83 -23.12
N SER A 28 -3.27 6.48 -23.19
CA SER A 28 -3.85 5.34 -22.47
C SER A 28 -3.32 3.98 -22.93
N LYS A 29 -2.70 3.90 -24.12
CA LYS A 29 -2.10 2.66 -24.64
C LYS A 29 -0.71 2.37 -24.10
N ILE A 30 0.07 3.42 -23.79
CA ILE A 30 1.45 3.27 -23.33
C ILE A 30 1.56 3.39 -21.81
N PHE A 31 0.61 4.07 -21.18
CA PHE A 31 0.60 4.33 -19.75
C PHE A 31 -0.68 3.77 -19.09
N PRO A 32 -0.57 3.07 -17.94
CA PRO A 32 -1.71 2.56 -17.19
C PRO A 32 -2.49 3.68 -16.49
N SER A 33 -3.19 4.51 -17.26
CA SER A 33 -3.84 5.74 -16.79
C SER A 33 -5.01 5.55 -15.80
N GLY A 34 -5.40 4.31 -15.52
CA GLY A 34 -6.38 3.96 -14.49
C GLY A 34 -5.77 3.32 -13.23
N LEU A 35 -4.47 3.07 -13.20
CA LEU A 35 -3.79 2.45 -12.07
C LEU A 35 -3.58 3.47 -10.97
N SER A 36 -4.26 3.25 -9.84
CA SER A 36 -4.10 4.04 -8.61
C SER A 36 -4.31 3.10 -7.43
N ILE A 37 -3.38 3.11 -6.47
CA ILE A 37 -3.49 2.32 -5.25
C ILE A 37 -3.88 3.26 -4.12
N THR A 38 -5.10 3.07 -3.61
CA THR A 38 -5.68 3.87 -2.53
C THR A 38 -6.44 2.99 -1.56
N SER A 39 -6.53 3.46 -0.33
CA SER A 39 -7.38 2.84 0.67
C SER A 39 -8.87 3.05 0.30
N PRO A 40 -9.72 2.01 0.37
CA PRO A 40 -11.18 2.16 0.29
C PRO A 40 -11.77 3.10 1.35
N THR A 41 -11.05 3.35 2.44
CA THR A 41 -11.47 4.25 3.53
C THR A 41 -10.73 5.59 3.52
N ALA A 42 -10.06 5.92 2.41
CA ALA A 42 -9.41 7.22 2.27
C ALA A 42 -10.47 8.32 2.37
N PRO A 43 -10.26 9.36 3.20
CA PRO A 43 -11.23 10.45 3.32
C PRO A 43 -11.41 11.15 1.98
N GLU A 44 -12.63 11.55 1.65
CA GLU A 44 -12.86 12.43 0.52
C GLU A 44 -12.28 13.82 0.82
N SER A 45 -11.36 14.30 -0.03
CA SER A 45 -10.89 15.67 0.12
C SER A 45 -11.96 16.64 -0.40
N SER A 46 -12.24 17.69 0.37
CA SER A 46 -13.20 18.75 -0.03
C SER A 46 -12.66 19.69 -1.12
N ASN A 47 -11.47 19.43 -1.67
CA ASN A 47 -10.76 20.31 -2.61
C ASN A 47 -10.62 19.70 -4.01
N THR A 48 -11.72 19.22 -4.59
CA THR A 48 -11.77 18.89 -6.03
C THR A 48 -11.82 20.16 -6.89
N SER A 49 -10.74 20.94 -6.93
CA SER A 49 -10.56 21.99 -7.95
C SER A 49 -9.71 21.43 -9.09
N THR A 50 -10.38 20.73 -10.01
CA THR A 50 -9.80 20.11 -11.22
C THR A 50 -9.17 21.09 -12.21
N THR A 51 -9.37 22.40 -12.02
CA THR A 51 -8.94 23.44 -12.97
C THR A 51 -7.56 24.03 -12.71
N SER A 52 -6.82 23.57 -11.70
CA SER A 52 -5.46 24.07 -11.41
C SER A 52 -4.53 23.04 -10.77
N LEU A 53 -4.54 21.81 -11.29
CA LEU A 53 -3.51 20.79 -10.98
C LEU A 53 -2.21 21.07 -11.74
N HIS A 54 -1.78 22.33 -11.80
CA HIS A 54 -0.37 22.59 -12.05
C HIS A 54 0.38 21.94 -10.89
N ALA A 55 1.45 21.23 -11.23
CA ALA A 55 2.25 20.39 -10.37
C ALA A 55 2.49 20.91 -8.94
N ILE A 56 3.04 20.03 -8.11
CA ILE A 56 3.80 20.31 -6.88
C ILE A 56 3.04 20.07 -5.55
N GLY A 57 1.72 20.25 -5.47
CA GLY A 57 0.99 20.16 -4.18
C GLY A 57 -0.10 19.08 -4.05
N ALA A 58 -0.40 18.36 -5.13
CA ALA A 58 -1.63 17.58 -5.23
C ALA A 58 -1.44 16.06 -5.24
N PHE A 59 -0.21 15.56 -5.12
CA PHE A 59 0.04 14.13 -4.96
C PHE A 59 0.28 13.83 -3.48
N ASP A 60 -0.82 13.74 -2.71
CA ASP A 60 -0.79 13.36 -1.31
C ASP A 60 -1.19 11.88 -1.19
N SER A 61 -0.47 11.17 -0.34
CA SER A 61 -0.79 9.82 0.07
C SER A 61 -2.19 9.66 0.69
N THR A 62 -2.77 10.76 1.19
CA THR A 62 -4.14 10.82 1.73
C THR A 62 -5.22 10.98 0.66
N ASN A 63 -4.85 11.31 -0.59
CA ASN A 63 -5.81 11.47 -1.67
C ASN A 63 -6.55 10.18 -1.99
N ASN A 64 -7.81 10.32 -2.41
CA ASN A 64 -8.64 9.19 -2.82
C ASN A 64 -8.32 8.72 -4.24
N PHE A 65 -8.99 7.62 -4.64
CA PHE A 65 -8.76 6.96 -5.93
C PHE A 65 -8.96 7.91 -7.13
N ALA A 66 -10.05 8.67 -7.13
CA ALA A 66 -10.43 9.54 -8.24
C ALA A 66 -9.44 10.70 -8.43
N GLU A 67 -8.95 11.28 -7.33
CA GLU A 67 -7.96 12.36 -7.34
C GLU A 67 -6.62 11.91 -7.92
N LYS A 68 -6.06 10.81 -7.41
CA LYS A 68 -4.79 10.27 -7.90
C LYS A 68 -4.86 9.91 -9.38
N LYS A 69 -5.95 9.26 -9.79
CA LYS A 69 -6.22 8.92 -11.19
C LYS A 69 -6.28 10.16 -12.08
N ALA A 70 -6.95 11.23 -11.64
CA ALA A 70 -7.03 12.46 -12.41
C ALA A 70 -5.66 13.13 -12.59
N VAL A 71 -4.80 13.14 -11.57
CA VAL A 71 -3.43 13.68 -11.66
C VAL A 71 -2.61 12.91 -12.69
N LEU A 72 -2.59 11.58 -12.61
CA LEU A 72 -1.83 10.74 -13.55
C LEU A 72 -2.32 10.91 -15.00
N GLN A 73 -3.63 11.03 -15.21
CA GLN A 73 -4.22 11.26 -16.52
C GLN A 73 -3.87 12.63 -17.11
N ASN A 74 -3.94 13.68 -16.29
CA ASN A 74 -3.62 15.04 -16.72
C ASN A 74 -2.14 15.16 -17.12
N LEU A 75 -1.23 14.64 -16.29
CA LEU A 75 0.20 14.65 -16.58
C LEU A 75 0.50 13.87 -17.86
N ALA A 76 0.04 12.62 -17.96
CA ALA A 76 0.38 11.78 -19.10
C ALA A 76 -0.12 12.38 -20.43
N SER A 77 -1.30 13.03 -20.43
CA SER A 77 -1.90 13.64 -21.64
C SER A 77 -1.32 14.99 -22.08
N GLY A 78 -0.28 15.49 -21.42
CA GLY A 78 0.38 16.75 -21.82
C GLY A 78 -0.32 18.03 -21.39
N ASN A 79 -1.32 17.96 -20.52
CA ASN A 79 -2.06 19.16 -20.08
C ASN A 79 -1.25 20.07 -19.13
N ASP A 80 -0.15 19.56 -18.56
CA ASP A 80 0.66 20.22 -17.54
C ASP A 80 2.09 20.58 -18.01
N GLU A 81 2.28 20.76 -19.33
CA GLU A 81 3.59 21.06 -19.94
C GLU A 81 4.69 20.04 -19.60
N CYS A 82 4.30 18.81 -19.23
CA CYS A 82 5.19 17.74 -18.73
C CYS A 82 6.03 18.14 -17.52
N THR A 83 5.59 19.14 -16.75
CA THR A 83 6.24 19.56 -15.51
C THR A 83 5.69 18.76 -14.34
N PHE A 84 6.58 18.24 -13.49
CA PHE A 84 6.20 17.52 -12.28
C PHE A 84 7.31 17.59 -11.23
N VAL A 85 6.92 17.71 -9.96
CA VAL A 85 7.83 17.52 -8.84
C VAL A 85 7.78 16.08 -8.41
N PHE A 86 8.96 15.47 -8.38
CA PHE A 86 9.10 14.13 -7.91
C PHE A 86 9.02 14.08 -6.36
N PRO A 87 8.07 13.32 -5.77
CA PRO A 87 7.89 13.24 -4.32
C PRO A 87 9.05 12.48 -3.66
N ASN A 88 9.42 12.82 -2.43
CA ASN A 88 10.41 12.03 -1.69
C ASN A 88 9.93 10.56 -1.54
N PHE A 89 10.65 9.59 -2.12
CA PHE A 89 10.36 8.15 -2.03
C PHE A 89 10.29 7.60 -0.60
N VAL A 90 10.96 8.28 0.33
CA VAL A 90 11.10 7.87 1.72
C VAL A 90 10.49 8.97 2.60
N GLN A 91 9.17 9.08 2.58
CA GLN A 91 8.47 9.76 3.65
C GLN A 91 8.13 8.73 4.75
N PRO A 92 8.52 8.98 6.01
CA PRO A 92 8.10 8.10 7.10
C PRO A 92 6.58 8.18 7.22
N PHE A 93 5.91 7.05 7.00
CA PHE A 93 4.50 6.93 7.29
C PHE A 93 4.32 6.76 8.80
N ASN A 94 3.59 7.67 9.43
CA ASN A 94 3.23 7.53 10.83
C ASN A 94 2.15 6.45 10.92
N SER A 95 2.51 5.26 11.43
CA SER A 95 1.50 4.28 11.78
C SER A 95 0.60 4.88 12.87
N PRO A 96 -0.73 4.79 12.74
CA PRO A 96 -1.61 5.20 13.83
C PRO A 96 -1.35 4.34 15.06
N ALA A 97 -1.66 4.88 16.24
CA ALA A 97 -1.52 4.17 17.53
C ALA A 97 -2.59 3.07 17.73
N CYS A 98 -3.32 2.74 16.65
CA CYS A 98 -4.40 1.76 16.61
C CYS A 98 -3.99 0.32 16.78
N TYR A 99 -2.72 0.02 16.51
CA TYR A 99 -2.23 -1.34 16.55
C TYR A 99 -1.49 -1.60 17.86
N GLY A 100 -1.54 -2.86 18.30
CA GLY A 100 -0.97 -3.34 19.56
C GLY A 100 0.33 -2.63 19.96
N PRO A 101 0.34 -1.85 21.04
CA PRO A 101 1.56 -1.25 21.57
C PRO A 101 2.48 -2.33 22.14
N GLU A 102 3.68 -1.93 22.57
CA GLU A 102 4.46 -2.79 23.46
C GLU A 102 3.70 -2.96 24.78
N LEU A 103 3.60 -4.20 25.27
CA LEU A 103 3.01 -4.49 26.57
C LEU A 103 4.07 -4.96 27.54
N PHE A 104 4.16 -4.29 28.68
CA PHE A 104 4.93 -4.72 29.84
C PHE A 104 4.05 -5.64 30.67
N ILE A 105 4.59 -6.79 31.04
CA ILE A 105 3.87 -7.89 31.70
C ILE A 105 4.56 -8.22 33.01
N ASN A 106 3.76 -8.47 34.05
CA ASN A 106 4.20 -9.02 35.32
C ASN A 106 3.40 -10.28 35.69
N ASN A 107 4.08 -11.28 36.24
CA ASN A 107 3.49 -12.55 36.71
C ASN A 107 2.63 -13.26 35.63
N HIS A 108 3.18 -13.43 34.43
CA HIS A 108 2.45 -13.99 33.30
C HIS A 108 1.88 -15.40 33.62
N PRO A 109 0.58 -15.69 33.34
CA PRO A 109 -0.04 -16.96 33.74
C PRO A 109 0.60 -18.19 33.11
N ASN A 110 1.17 -18.05 31.91
CA ASN A 110 1.89 -19.15 31.24
C ASN A 110 3.33 -19.33 31.73
N ASN A 111 3.87 -18.41 32.53
CA ASN A 111 5.16 -18.55 33.18
C ASN A 111 5.19 -17.84 34.55
N PRO A 112 4.63 -18.46 35.60
CA PRO A 112 4.51 -17.83 36.92
C PRO A 112 5.85 -17.67 37.67
N LEU A 113 6.96 -18.11 37.07
CA LEU A 113 8.31 -17.94 37.61
C LEU A 113 9.05 -16.74 37.01
N ASP A 114 8.54 -16.19 35.92
CA ASP A 114 9.07 -15.00 35.28
C ASP A 114 8.20 -13.81 35.66
N THR A 115 8.77 -12.93 36.48
CA THR A 115 8.05 -11.79 37.03
C THR A 115 8.00 -10.62 36.05
N GLN A 116 8.83 -10.56 35.01
CA GLN A 116 8.80 -9.41 34.09
C GLN A 116 9.13 -9.81 32.67
N ALA A 117 8.25 -9.44 31.74
CA ALA A 117 8.45 -9.62 30.31
C ALA A 117 7.84 -8.47 29.52
N SER A 118 8.09 -8.42 28.21
CA SER A 118 7.31 -7.59 27.31
C SER A 118 6.85 -8.36 26.08
N LEU A 119 5.69 -7.96 25.54
CA LEU A 119 5.28 -8.28 24.18
C LEU A 119 5.62 -7.07 23.30
N PRO A 120 6.38 -7.25 22.21
CA PRO A 120 6.70 -6.16 21.31
C PRO A 120 5.45 -5.64 20.61
N SER A 121 5.55 -4.41 20.10
CA SER A 121 4.47 -3.82 19.30
C SER A 121 4.18 -4.64 18.04
N GLY A 122 2.94 -4.57 17.58
CA GLY A 122 2.47 -5.28 16.38
C GLY A 122 2.03 -6.73 16.61
N ASP A 123 2.22 -7.31 17.79
CA ASP A 123 1.75 -8.66 18.11
C ASP A 123 0.23 -8.74 18.39
N LEU A 124 -0.41 -7.61 18.72
CA LEU A 124 -1.74 -7.58 19.35
C LEU A 124 -2.87 -7.12 18.42
N GLY A 125 -2.59 -6.90 17.14
CA GLY A 125 -3.63 -6.52 16.17
C GLY A 125 -4.24 -5.15 16.43
N ILE A 126 -5.57 -5.04 16.29
CA ILE A 126 -6.34 -3.82 16.56
C ILE A 126 -6.44 -3.66 18.08
N TRP A 127 -6.00 -2.52 18.61
CA TRP A 127 -5.89 -2.23 20.04
C TRP A 127 -6.89 -1.18 20.50
N GLU A 128 -7.01 -0.10 19.74
CA GLU A 128 -7.93 0.99 20.03
C GLU A 128 -9.17 0.88 19.14
N GLU A 129 -10.30 1.37 19.64
CA GLU A 129 -11.52 1.45 18.84
C GLU A 129 -11.42 2.57 17.78
N ASN A 130 -10.87 3.73 18.17
CA ASN A 130 -10.83 4.91 17.32
C ASN A 130 -9.44 5.55 17.31
N GLN A 131 -9.07 6.13 16.17
CA GLN A 131 -7.98 7.08 16.04
C GLN A 131 -8.59 8.41 15.63
N ASP A 132 -8.52 9.39 16.52
CA ASP A 132 -9.24 10.65 16.37
C ASP A 132 -10.75 10.40 16.16
N ALA A 133 -11.31 10.80 15.00
CA ALA A 133 -12.71 10.61 14.66
C ALA A 133 -12.98 9.39 13.76
N GLN A 134 -11.95 8.68 13.30
CA GLN A 134 -12.09 7.50 12.43
C GLN A 134 -11.90 6.21 13.22
N ALA A 135 -12.55 5.14 12.76
CA ALA A 135 -12.30 3.80 13.26
C ALA A 135 -10.83 3.41 13.08
N CYS A 136 -10.28 2.68 14.04
CA CYS A 136 -8.87 2.37 14.04
C CYS A 136 -8.41 1.46 12.90
N ALA A 137 -9.24 0.50 12.49
CA ALA A 137 -8.98 -0.31 11.32
C ALA A 137 -8.93 0.53 10.03
N ALA A 138 -9.83 1.49 9.85
CA ALA A 138 -9.79 2.42 8.71
C ALA A 138 -8.52 3.29 8.74
N ALA A 139 -8.16 3.83 9.90
CA ALA A 139 -6.92 4.59 10.08
C ALA A 139 -5.68 3.77 9.69
N LYS A 140 -5.61 2.51 10.13
CA LYS A 140 -4.49 1.62 9.80
C LYS A 140 -4.48 1.28 8.31
N LEU A 141 -5.63 0.96 7.73
CA LEU A 141 -5.74 0.69 6.30
C LEU A 141 -5.24 1.88 5.48
N ASN A 142 -5.65 3.09 5.84
CA ASN A 142 -5.19 4.33 5.23
C ASN A 142 -3.66 4.48 5.30
N ALA A 143 -3.04 4.14 6.44
CA ALA A 143 -1.60 4.20 6.61
C ALA A 143 -0.85 3.12 5.80
N GLU A 144 -1.28 1.85 5.85
CA GLU A 144 -0.60 0.75 5.14
C GLU A 144 -0.74 0.89 3.62
N VAL A 145 -1.96 1.15 3.14
CA VAL A 145 -2.22 1.33 1.71
C VAL A 145 -1.65 2.66 1.22
N GLY A 146 -1.67 3.71 2.04
CA GLY A 146 -1.02 4.98 1.72
C GLY A 146 0.49 4.82 1.51
N ASN A 147 1.16 4.01 2.34
CA ASN A 147 2.59 3.72 2.22
C ASN A 147 2.93 2.90 0.96
N VAL A 148 2.09 1.93 0.59
CA VAL A 148 2.25 1.17 -0.67
C VAL A 148 1.96 2.07 -1.86
N GLY A 149 0.82 2.78 -1.82
CA GLY A 149 0.35 3.67 -2.87
C GLY A 149 1.36 4.75 -3.20
N GLN A 150 1.87 5.49 -2.19
CA GLN A 150 2.83 6.57 -2.42
C GLN A 150 4.06 6.13 -3.22
N LYS A 151 4.60 4.92 -2.97
CA LYS A 151 5.77 4.42 -3.70
C LYS A 151 5.45 4.03 -5.13
N VAL A 152 4.32 3.35 -5.34
CA VAL A 152 3.82 3.00 -6.67
C VAL A 152 3.52 4.26 -7.47
N ASP A 153 2.87 5.23 -6.83
CA ASP A 153 2.49 6.48 -7.43
C ASP A 153 3.71 7.31 -7.84
N ALA A 154 4.74 7.37 -6.98
CA ALA A 154 6.01 8.00 -7.29
C ALA A 154 6.65 7.38 -8.55
N ALA A 155 6.66 6.06 -8.65
CA ALA A 155 7.14 5.37 -9.85
C ALA A 155 6.28 5.66 -11.08
N LEU A 156 4.95 5.70 -10.94
CA LEU A 156 4.02 6.03 -12.03
C LEU A 156 4.15 7.47 -12.51
N LEU A 157 4.50 8.42 -11.64
CA LEU A 157 4.74 9.82 -12.04
C LEU A 157 5.91 9.92 -13.03
N PHE A 158 6.99 9.16 -12.84
CA PHE A 158 8.07 9.13 -13.82
C PHE A 158 7.61 8.58 -15.17
N VAL A 159 6.86 7.47 -15.16
CA VAL A 159 6.34 6.84 -16.39
C VAL A 159 5.34 7.76 -17.10
N ALA A 160 4.48 8.44 -16.34
CA ALA A 160 3.54 9.43 -16.86
C ALA A 160 4.29 10.63 -17.47
N GLY A 161 5.32 11.14 -16.80
CA GLY A 161 6.20 12.20 -17.31
C GLY A 161 6.89 11.80 -18.61
N MET A 162 7.46 10.59 -18.69
CA MET A 162 8.03 10.07 -19.94
C MET A 162 6.98 9.97 -21.05
N SER A 163 5.77 9.52 -20.74
CA SER A 163 4.68 9.43 -21.72
C SER A 163 4.28 10.82 -22.24
N CYS A 164 4.23 11.81 -21.36
CA CYS A 164 4.02 13.21 -21.71
C CYS A 164 5.12 13.76 -22.62
N LEU A 165 6.39 13.49 -22.32
CA LEU A 165 7.53 13.94 -23.12
C LEU A 165 7.49 13.36 -24.54
N ILE A 166 7.09 12.10 -24.70
CA ILE A 166 6.89 11.48 -26.03
C ILE A 166 5.84 12.20 -26.85
N GLU A 167 4.77 12.69 -26.21
CA GLU A 167 3.69 13.39 -26.90
C GLU A 167 4.01 14.85 -27.21
N SER A 168 4.80 15.51 -26.35
CA SER A 168 5.08 16.94 -26.42
C SER A 168 6.31 17.30 -27.25
N GLU A 169 7.34 16.45 -27.27
CA GLU A 169 8.59 16.72 -27.98
C GLU A 169 8.58 16.16 -29.40
N SER A 170 8.88 17.00 -30.41
CA SER A 170 8.83 16.59 -31.83
C SER A 170 9.84 15.49 -32.20
N ASP A 171 10.92 15.37 -31.42
CA ASP A 171 12.04 14.48 -31.69
C ASP A 171 11.90 13.15 -30.95
N LEU A 172 10.99 13.06 -29.98
CA LEU A 172 10.65 11.82 -29.28
C LEU A 172 9.46 11.15 -29.96
N LYS A 173 9.49 9.82 -30.00
CA LYS A 173 8.42 9.01 -30.60
C LYS A 173 8.25 7.71 -29.82
N ILE A 174 7.03 7.16 -29.84
CA ILE A 174 6.83 5.78 -29.42
C ILE A 174 7.71 4.87 -30.29
N PRO A 175 8.47 3.96 -29.69
CA PRO A 175 9.29 3.01 -30.43
C PRO A 175 8.43 2.04 -31.26
N GLU A 176 8.92 1.71 -32.45
CA GLU A 176 8.42 0.55 -33.21
C GLU A 176 8.84 -0.77 -32.54
N GLU A 177 8.20 -1.88 -32.89
CA GLU A 177 8.53 -3.21 -32.37
C GLU A 177 10.03 -3.52 -32.44
N GLY A 178 10.60 -3.94 -31.30
CA GLY A 178 12.01 -4.27 -31.15
C GLY A 178 12.92 -3.07 -30.91
N ASN A 179 12.43 -1.84 -31.10
CA ASN A 179 13.20 -0.61 -30.91
C ASN A 179 13.00 0.00 -29.52
N THR A 180 13.89 0.93 -29.18
CA THR A 180 13.90 1.68 -27.92
C THR A 180 13.99 3.17 -28.22
N THR A 181 13.22 3.98 -27.51
CA THR A 181 13.35 5.43 -27.46
C THR A 181 14.04 5.81 -26.15
N ASN A 182 15.08 6.64 -26.23
CA ASN A 182 15.81 7.14 -25.07
C ASN A 182 15.29 8.54 -24.70
N LEU A 183 14.90 8.71 -23.44
CA LEU A 183 14.35 9.93 -22.85
C LEU A 183 15.24 10.53 -21.77
N THR A 184 16.44 10.00 -21.55
CA THR A 184 17.33 10.36 -20.42
C THR A 184 17.55 11.86 -20.35
N THR A 185 17.89 12.52 -21.47
CA THR A 185 18.09 13.97 -21.51
C THR A 185 16.80 14.73 -21.28
N ALA A 186 15.72 14.39 -21.98
CA ALA A 186 14.42 15.08 -21.87
C ALA A 186 13.85 14.99 -20.44
N LEU A 187 13.91 13.81 -19.83
CA LEU A 187 13.46 13.59 -18.46
C LEU A 187 14.35 14.34 -17.45
N SER A 188 15.66 14.33 -17.66
CA SER A 188 16.59 15.10 -16.81
C SER A 188 16.32 16.60 -16.90
N ASP A 189 16.05 17.12 -18.09
CA ASP A 189 15.77 18.54 -18.31
C ASP A 189 14.42 18.94 -17.68
N ALA A 190 13.40 18.09 -17.79
CA ALA A 190 12.09 18.30 -17.18
C ALA A 190 12.14 18.35 -15.64
N LEU A 191 13.06 17.60 -15.02
CA LEU A 191 13.22 17.49 -13.57
C LEU A 191 14.22 18.48 -12.97
N ALA A 192 15.07 19.12 -13.79
CA ALA A 192 16.24 19.85 -13.31
C ALA A 192 15.93 21.00 -12.35
N SER A 193 14.80 21.72 -12.52
CA SER A 193 14.41 22.83 -11.63
C SER A 193 13.84 22.36 -10.30
N ASP A 194 13.10 21.26 -10.35
CA ASP A 194 12.16 20.83 -9.34
C ASP A 194 12.76 19.74 -8.44
N ASN A 195 13.70 18.95 -8.99
CA ASN A 195 14.43 17.90 -8.31
C ASN A 195 15.95 18.00 -8.56
N PRO A 196 16.60 19.11 -8.17
CA PRO A 196 18.01 19.38 -8.50
C PRO A 196 19.02 18.42 -7.86
N ASN A 197 18.59 17.57 -6.94
CA ASN A 197 19.42 16.58 -6.26
C ASN A 197 19.29 15.17 -6.86
N LEU A 198 18.49 15.00 -7.91
CA LEU A 198 18.28 13.73 -8.59
C LEU A 198 18.92 13.79 -9.98
N THR A 199 19.75 12.80 -10.29
CA THR A 199 20.39 12.65 -11.60
C THR A 199 19.78 11.46 -12.30
N ILE A 200 19.20 11.67 -13.49
CA ILE A 200 18.70 10.57 -14.33
C ILE A 200 19.88 9.96 -15.09
N THR A 201 20.18 8.69 -14.84
CA THR A 201 21.27 7.96 -15.49
C THR A 201 20.77 7.15 -16.68
N ALA A 202 19.53 6.67 -16.62
CA ALA A 202 18.83 6.07 -17.76
C ALA A 202 17.33 6.38 -17.71
N ALA A 203 16.73 6.66 -18.86
CA ALA A 203 15.28 6.64 -19.04
C ALA A 203 14.94 6.17 -20.44
N THR A 204 14.28 5.02 -20.56
CA THR A 204 13.93 4.43 -21.86
C THR A 204 12.54 3.82 -21.88
N ILE A 205 11.92 3.86 -23.05
CA ILE A 205 10.76 3.05 -23.38
C ILE A 205 11.14 2.14 -24.55
N ARG A 206 10.82 0.86 -24.42
CA ARG A 206 11.01 -0.16 -25.45
C ARG A 206 9.66 -0.73 -25.85
N ARG A 207 9.45 -0.94 -27.14
CA ARG A 207 8.32 -1.71 -27.64
C ARG A 207 8.75 -3.16 -27.86
N LEU A 208 8.16 -4.06 -27.06
CA LEU A 208 8.36 -5.50 -27.20
C LEU A 208 7.46 -6.07 -28.30
N ALA A 209 7.64 -7.36 -28.60
CA ALA A 209 6.71 -8.10 -29.45
C ALA A 209 5.31 -8.06 -28.84
N ASP A 210 4.29 -8.07 -29.70
CA ASP A 210 2.91 -8.12 -29.26
C ASP A 210 2.63 -9.40 -28.45
N ALA A 211 1.75 -9.27 -27.46
CA ALA A 211 1.30 -10.38 -26.65
C ALA A 211 0.44 -11.36 -27.48
N SER A 212 0.09 -12.49 -26.87
CA SER A 212 -0.70 -13.53 -27.55
C SER A 212 -2.10 -13.09 -28.00
N ASP A 213 -2.64 -12.04 -27.40
CA ASP A 213 -3.91 -11.40 -27.76
C ASP A 213 -3.80 -10.38 -28.90
N GLY A 214 -2.57 -10.12 -29.38
CA GLY A 214 -2.27 -9.23 -30.50
C GLY A 214 -2.18 -7.76 -30.12
N PHE A 215 -2.13 -7.42 -28.83
CA PHE A 215 -1.92 -6.04 -28.38
C PHE A 215 -0.47 -5.76 -27.99
N GLU A 216 -0.15 -4.47 -28.03
CA GLU A 216 1.18 -3.92 -27.84
C GLU A 216 1.71 -4.19 -26.41
N VAL A 217 3.03 -4.33 -26.25
CA VAL A 217 3.68 -4.44 -24.93
C VAL A 217 4.82 -3.44 -24.83
N PHE A 218 4.79 -2.59 -23.81
CA PHE A 218 5.77 -1.55 -23.56
C PHE A 218 6.57 -1.86 -22.30
N GLN A 219 7.87 -1.63 -22.35
CA GLN A 219 8.76 -1.76 -21.20
C GLN A 219 9.46 -0.43 -20.95
N TYR A 220 9.28 0.11 -19.76
CA TYR A 220 9.95 1.30 -19.27
C TYR A 220 11.08 0.89 -18.33
N GLU A 221 12.16 1.67 -18.39
CA GLU A 221 13.31 1.56 -17.50
C GLU A 221 13.76 2.96 -17.14
N ILE A 222 13.92 3.20 -15.84
CA ILE A 222 14.34 4.48 -15.27
C ILE A 222 15.35 4.17 -14.18
N GLU A 223 16.55 4.72 -14.35
CA GLU A 223 17.59 4.68 -13.34
C GLU A 223 17.92 6.13 -12.96
N ALA A 224 18.01 6.37 -11.67
CA ALA A 224 18.39 7.65 -11.13
C ALA A 224 19.27 7.49 -9.88
N GLU A 225 20.08 8.50 -9.61
CA GLU A 225 20.92 8.59 -8.43
C GLU A 225 20.67 9.90 -7.72
N ASP A 226 20.66 9.87 -6.39
CA ASP A 226 20.64 11.10 -5.61
C ASP A 226 22.05 11.69 -5.42
N SER A 227 22.15 12.83 -4.75
CA SER A 227 23.44 13.50 -4.49
C SER A 227 24.40 12.73 -3.57
N SER A 228 23.91 11.69 -2.88
CA SER A 228 24.72 10.76 -2.08
C SER A 228 25.14 9.53 -2.88
N GLY A 229 24.72 9.40 -4.15
CA GLY A 229 24.98 8.25 -5.01
C GLY A 229 24.10 7.04 -4.71
N ARG A 230 22.95 7.23 -4.03
CA ARG A 230 21.99 6.15 -3.79
C ARG A 230 21.17 5.91 -5.04
N GLU A 231 21.08 4.64 -5.45
CA GLU A 231 20.36 4.25 -6.66
C GLU A 231 18.85 4.12 -6.46
N LEU A 232 18.12 4.55 -7.47
CA LEU A 232 16.71 4.27 -7.72
C LEU A 232 16.60 3.58 -9.07
N LYS A 233 15.94 2.42 -9.10
CA LYS A 233 15.60 1.72 -10.34
C LYS A 233 14.11 1.48 -10.39
N ILE A 234 13.46 1.93 -11.45
CA ILE A 234 12.04 1.71 -11.73
C ILE A 234 11.94 1.00 -13.07
N HIS A 235 11.22 -0.11 -13.08
CA HIS A 235 10.86 -0.80 -14.29
C HIS A 235 9.35 -0.99 -14.34
N LEU A 236 8.78 -0.86 -15.54
CA LEU A 236 7.37 -1.11 -15.78
C LEU A 236 7.21 -1.85 -17.09
N LYS A 237 6.60 -3.04 -17.04
CA LYS A 237 6.03 -3.70 -18.22
C LYS A 237 4.54 -3.40 -18.26
N HIS A 238 4.07 -2.77 -19.32
CA HIS A 238 2.67 -2.38 -19.52
C HIS A 238 2.12 -2.99 -20.80
N HIS A 239 0.92 -3.54 -20.71
CA HIS A 239 0.24 -4.20 -21.82
C HIS A 239 -1.25 -3.83 -21.83
N PRO A 240 -1.69 -2.94 -22.73
CA PRO A 240 -3.12 -2.74 -22.98
C PRO A 240 -3.74 -4.01 -23.54
N THR A 241 -4.91 -4.40 -23.03
CA THR A 241 -5.65 -5.60 -23.50
C THR A 241 -6.81 -5.25 -24.42
N ASN A 242 -6.92 -3.97 -24.80
CA ASN A 242 -7.88 -3.51 -25.79
C ASN A 242 -7.34 -2.32 -26.59
N SER A 243 -8.01 -2.00 -27.71
CA SER A 243 -7.58 -0.95 -28.61
C SER A 243 -7.64 0.48 -28.04
N SER A 244 -8.40 0.70 -26.96
CA SER A 244 -8.50 2.00 -26.28
C SER A 244 -7.51 2.16 -25.12
N GLY A 245 -6.82 1.08 -24.70
CA GLY A 245 -6.02 1.07 -23.47
C GLY A 245 -6.85 1.26 -22.20
N SER A 246 -8.16 1.00 -22.23
CA SER A 246 -9.04 1.16 -21.06
C SER A 246 -9.02 -0.08 -20.15
N THR A 247 -8.61 -1.22 -20.70
CA THR A 247 -8.26 -2.43 -19.97
C THR A 247 -6.79 -2.73 -20.23
N PHE A 248 -6.09 -3.22 -19.21
CA PHE A 248 -4.65 -3.44 -19.28
C PHE A 248 -4.19 -4.38 -18.17
N LYS A 249 -3.00 -4.93 -18.35
CA LYS A 249 -2.25 -5.60 -17.28
C LYS A 249 -0.79 -5.18 -17.35
N GLY A 250 -0.07 -5.41 -16.27
CA GLY A 250 1.33 -5.04 -16.22
C GLY A 250 1.98 -5.42 -14.92
N LYS A 251 3.30 -5.22 -14.91
CA LYS A 251 4.14 -5.46 -13.75
C LYS A 251 5.09 -4.29 -13.58
N MET A 252 5.18 -3.78 -12.37
CA MET A 252 6.18 -2.80 -11.96
C MET A 252 7.10 -3.47 -10.95
N TRP A 253 8.39 -3.17 -11.01
CA TRP A 253 9.33 -3.56 -9.97
C TRP A 253 10.33 -2.44 -9.77
N THR A 254 10.61 -2.15 -8.51
CA THR A 254 11.41 -0.97 -8.11
C THR A 254 12.31 -1.33 -6.96
N SER A 255 13.57 -0.91 -7.02
CA SER A 255 14.52 -0.95 -5.92
C SER A 255 15.02 0.46 -5.59
N ILE A 256 15.13 0.74 -4.30
CA ILE A 256 15.54 2.04 -3.77
C ILE A 256 16.62 1.79 -2.74
N GLU A 257 17.81 2.33 -2.95
CA GLU A 257 18.84 2.33 -1.91
C GLU A 257 18.48 3.35 -0.83
N THR A 258 18.51 2.91 0.42
CA THR A 258 18.12 3.68 1.59
C THR A 258 19.21 3.67 2.66
N GLU A 259 19.24 4.74 3.45
CA GLU A 259 19.99 4.75 4.70
C GLU A 259 19.08 4.21 5.81
N ASN A 260 19.47 3.09 6.45
CA ASN A 260 18.81 2.55 7.64
C ASN A 260 17.30 2.22 7.49
N ALA A 261 16.92 1.32 6.57
CA ALA A 261 15.56 0.76 6.58
C ALA A 261 15.39 -0.26 7.73
N SER A 262 15.18 0.22 8.97
CA SER A 262 14.94 -0.54 10.23
C SER A 262 15.91 -1.69 10.54
N GLU A 263 15.88 -2.21 11.79
CA GLU A 263 16.69 -3.26 12.50
C GLU A 263 18.13 -3.63 12.09
N PHE A 264 18.53 -3.51 10.83
CA PHE A 264 19.90 -3.65 10.34
C PHE A 264 20.76 -2.41 10.61
N THR A 265 22.05 -2.63 10.85
CA THR A 265 23.05 -1.58 11.15
C THR A 265 23.73 -1.01 9.91
N ASN A 266 23.34 -1.43 8.70
CA ASN A 266 24.01 -1.18 7.42
C ASN A 266 23.06 -0.58 6.37
N SER A 267 23.60 -0.22 5.20
CA SER A 267 22.85 0.25 4.03
C SER A 267 21.83 -0.81 3.58
N ASN A 268 20.60 -0.38 3.28
CA ASN A 268 19.49 -1.27 2.96
C ASN A 268 18.86 -0.87 1.62
N SER A 269 18.46 -1.85 0.82
CA SER A 269 17.65 -1.62 -0.38
C SER A 269 16.20 -1.96 -0.08
N TYR A 270 15.30 -0.98 -0.18
CA TYR A 270 13.87 -1.26 -0.19
C TYR A 270 13.46 -1.69 -1.59
N ALA A 271 12.72 -2.79 -1.70
CA ALA A 271 12.27 -3.31 -2.98
C ALA A 271 10.77 -3.60 -2.95
N PHE A 272 10.11 -3.37 -4.08
CA PHE A 272 8.74 -3.82 -4.28
C PHE A 272 8.50 -4.29 -5.71
N SER A 273 7.57 -5.23 -5.87
CA SER A 273 7.00 -5.64 -7.15
C SER A 273 5.48 -5.55 -7.10
N LEU A 274 4.89 -4.86 -8.07
CA LEU A 274 3.45 -4.68 -8.23
C LEU A 274 2.99 -5.36 -9.52
N LEU A 275 2.20 -6.42 -9.39
CA LEU A 275 1.43 -7.00 -10.48
C LEU A 275 0.04 -6.36 -10.48
N TYR A 276 -0.46 -5.94 -11.64
CA TYR A 276 -1.75 -5.28 -11.76
C TYR A 276 -2.50 -5.69 -13.02
N GLU A 277 -3.83 -5.69 -12.91
CA GLU A 277 -4.76 -5.90 -14.00
C GLU A 277 -5.97 -5.01 -13.80
N GLN A 278 -6.40 -4.37 -14.88
CA GLN A 278 -7.62 -3.58 -14.92
C GLN A 278 -8.51 -4.09 -16.04
N ASP A 279 -9.69 -4.59 -15.69
CA ASP A 279 -10.73 -4.94 -16.64
C ASP A 279 -11.75 -3.78 -16.78
N GLU A 280 -12.97 -4.04 -17.22
CA GLU A 280 -14.00 -3.02 -17.38
C GLU A 280 -14.41 -2.39 -16.05
N ASP A 281 -14.52 -3.18 -14.98
CA ASP A 281 -15.14 -2.81 -13.70
C ASP A 281 -14.14 -2.78 -12.53
N MET A 282 -13.12 -3.65 -12.54
CA MET A 282 -12.22 -3.88 -11.41
C MET A 282 -10.77 -3.51 -11.73
N LEU A 283 -10.07 -3.01 -10.71
CA LEU A 283 -8.62 -2.94 -10.62
C LEU A 283 -8.15 -3.98 -9.60
N ASN A 284 -7.44 -4.98 -10.08
CA ASN A 284 -6.84 -6.04 -9.29
C ASN A 284 -5.34 -5.80 -9.18
N PHE A 285 -4.77 -5.96 -8.00
CA PHE A 285 -3.33 -5.83 -7.82
C PHE A 285 -2.78 -6.72 -6.72
N GLN A 286 -1.51 -7.07 -6.86
CA GLN A 286 -0.68 -7.66 -5.82
C GLN A 286 0.61 -6.86 -5.73
N ASN A 287 0.91 -6.33 -4.54
CA ASN A 287 2.18 -5.73 -4.20
C ASN A 287 2.94 -6.65 -3.24
N LEU A 288 4.16 -7.02 -3.58
CA LEU A 288 5.13 -7.61 -2.66
C LEU A 288 6.17 -6.55 -2.32
N ALA A 289 6.59 -6.47 -1.06
CA ALA A 289 7.64 -5.56 -0.63
C ALA A 289 8.54 -6.19 0.44
N THR A 290 9.80 -5.78 0.49
CA THR A 290 10.76 -6.17 1.53
C THR A 290 11.91 -5.17 1.61
N ALA A 291 12.70 -5.24 2.68
CA ALA A 291 13.98 -4.58 2.78
C ALA A 291 15.11 -5.62 2.71
N TYR A 292 16.11 -5.37 1.87
CA TYR A 292 17.33 -6.17 1.76
C TYR A 292 18.51 -5.45 2.40
N GLU A 293 19.40 -6.20 3.02
CA GLU A 293 20.69 -5.70 3.49
C GLU A 293 21.67 -5.62 2.31
N SER A 294 22.12 -4.41 1.96
CA SER A 294 22.83 -4.16 0.69
C SER A 294 24.30 -4.57 0.69
N GLN A 295 24.86 -5.02 1.83
CA GLN A 295 26.27 -5.43 1.91
C GLN A 295 26.61 -6.69 1.08
N TRP A 296 25.61 -7.44 0.59
CA TRP A 296 25.81 -8.71 -0.13
C TRP A 296 25.04 -8.86 -1.43
N LEU A 297 24.19 -7.89 -1.80
CA LEU A 297 23.28 -8.00 -2.94
C LEU A 297 23.43 -6.78 -3.84
N THR A 298 23.45 -7.04 -5.14
CA THR A 298 23.25 -6.01 -6.17
C THR A 298 21.75 -5.88 -6.45
N SER A 299 21.33 -4.77 -7.07
CA SER A 299 19.94 -4.59 -7.48
C SER A 299 19.44 -5.69 -8.44
N ASP A 300 20.34 -6.33 -9.17
CA ASP A 300 20.03 -7.46 -10.05
C ASP A 300 19.75 -8.76 -9.27
N ASP A 301 20.19 -8.86 -8.02
CA ASP A 301 19.92 -10.02 -7.16
C ASP A 301 18.57 -9.90 -6.42
N ILE A 302 17.95 -8.72 -6.42
CA ILE A 302 16.71 -8.44 -5.65
C ILE A 302 15.49 -9.10 -6.29
N PHE A 303 15.52 -9.31 -7.61
CA PHE A 303 14.39 -9.79 -8.38
C PHE A 303 14.69 -11.12 -9.07
N ASP A 304 13.70 -12.03 -9.11
CA ASP A 304 13.82 -13.34 -9.74
C ASP A 304 13.70 -13.25 -11.27
N GLY A 305 13.74 -14.40 -11.95
CA GLY A 305 13.61 -14.46 -13.41
C GLY A 305 12.25 -13.96 -13.94
N GLU A 306 11.24 -13.92 -13.08
CA GLU A 306 9.93 -13.34 -13.37
C GLU A 306 9.82 -11.86 -12.97
N ASN A 307 10.85 -11.27 -12.35
CA ASN A 307 10.89 -9.92 -11.77
C ASN A 307 9.99 -9.75 -10.52
N ASN A 308 9.68 -10.84 -9.81
CA ASN A 308 9.17 -10.76 -8.44
C ASN A 308 10.33 -10.57 -7.48
N ILE A 309 10.04 -10.16 -6.25
CA ILE A 309 11.01 -10.16 -5.17
C ILE A 309 11.57 -11.59 -4.99
N ASP A 310 12.90 -11.73 -5.04
CA ASP A 310 13.58 -13.01 -4.86
C ASP A 310 14.01 -13.21 -3.40
N PRO A 311 13.26 -13.99 -2.60
CA PRO A 311 13.69 -14.28 -1.23
C PRO A 311 14.89 -15.24 -1.17
N THR A 312 15.22 -15.92 -2.28
CA THR A 312 16.29 -16.92 -2.41
C THR A 312 17.64 -16.32 -2.74
N ALA A 313 17.67 -15.04 -3.16
CA ALA A 313 18.87 -14.24 -3.33
C ALA A 313 19.77 -14.24 -2.08
N CYS A 314 19.14 -14.39 -0.90
CA CYS A 314 19.84 -14.60 0.35
C CYS A 314 20.19 -16.08 0.57
N SER A 315 21.48 -16.37 0.83
CA SER A 315 21.92 -17.72 1.21
C SER A 315 21.35 -18.12 2.58
N GLY A 316 20.16 -18.69 2.58
CA GLY A 316 19.39 -18.95 3.79
C GLY A 316 18.44 -17.79 4.12
N PHE A 317 17.23 -18.17 4.53
CA PHE A 317 16.05 -17.31 4.68
C PHE A 317 16.11 -16.31 5.84
N SER A 318 17.30 -16.06 6.39
CA SER A 318 17.46 -15.37 7.66
C SER A 318 18.65 -14.43 7.71
N SER A 319 19.37 -14.09 6.63
CA SER A 319 20.58 -13.28 6.75
C SER A 319 20.55 -11.90 6.12
N CYS A 320 19.80 -11.66 5.03
CA CYS A 320 19.89 -10.39 4.31
C CYS A 320 18.56 -9.77 3.83
N TRP A 321 17.41 -10.18 4.37
CA TRP A 321 16.16 -9.45 4.17
C TRP A 321 15.30 -9.44 5.43
N GLU A 322 14.38 -8.48 5.52
CA GLU A 322 13.37 -8.35 6.58
C GLU A 322 12.11 -7.65 6.08
N ASN A 323 11.09 -7.56 6.95
CA ASN A 323 9.87 -6.80 6.69
C ASN A 323 9.16 -7.19 5.38
N PHE A 324 9.12 -8.50 5.08
CA PHE A 324 8.29 -8.97 3.97
C PHE A 324 6.84 -8.59 4.20
N SER A 325 6.23 -7.98 3.19
CA SER A 325 4.81 -7.66 3.15
C SER A 325 4.19 -7.98 1.80
N GLN A 326 2.91 -8.33 1.81
CA GLN A 326 2.10 -8.60 0.65
C GLN A 326 0.75 -7.89 0.79
N THR A 327 0.43 -7.04 -0.17
CA THR A 327 -0.88 -6.42 -0.31
C THR A 327 -1.58 -6.99 -1.54
N ILE A 328 -2.83 -7.42 -1.40
CA ILE A 328 -3.68 -7.82 -2.53
C ILE A 328 -4.96 -6.99 -2.46
N GLY A 329 -5.39 -6.41 -3.58
CA GLY A 329 -6.62 -5.63 -3.64
C GLY A 329 -7.44 -5.91 -4.89
N ASN A 330 -8.76 -5.91 -4.74
CA ASN A 330 -9.72 -5.86 -5.84
C ASN A 330 -10.64 -4.66 -5.59
N ILE A 331 -10.48 -3.64 -6.42
CA ILE A 331 -11.11 -2.32 -6.24
C ILE A 331 -12.06 -2.04 -7.40
N ASP A 332 -13.31 -1.70 -7.11
CA ASP A 332 -14.25 -1.19 -8.10
C ASP A 332 -13.76 0.18 -8.59
N LYS A 333 -13.57 0.31 -9.90
CA LYS A 333 -12.98 1.50 -10.52
C LYS A 333 -13.87 2.72 -10.50
N LYS A 334 -15.17 2.54 -10.23
CA LYS A 334 -16.18 3.60 -10.19
C LYS A 334 -16.31 4.15 -8.78
N THR A 335 -16.38 3.27 -7.77
CA THR A 335 -16.59 3.67 -6.37
C THR A 335 -15.28 3.84 -5.60
N GLY A 336 -14.21 3.14 -5.97
CA GLY A 336 -12.96 3.06 -5.19
C GLY A 336 -13.07 2.13 -3.98
N TYR A 337 -14.20 1.46 -3.81
CA TYR A 337 -14.43 0.46 -2.77
C TYR A 337 -14.02 -0.94 -3.23
N GLY A 338 -14.00 -1.89 -2.31
CA GLY A 338 -13.70 -3.28 -2.60
C GLY A 338 -13.07 -4.00 -1.42
N ALA A 339 -12.31 -5.05 -1.74
CA ALA A 339 -11.64 -5.87 -0.75
C ALA A 339 -10.12 -5.68 -0.82
N LEU A 340 -9.49 -5.66 0.35
CA LEU A 340 -8.05 -5.61 0.50
C LEU A 340 -7.59 -6.64 1.52
N SER A 341 -6.41 -7.20 1.27
CA SER A 341 -5.72 -8.00 2.24
C SER A 341 -4.26 -7.60 2.35
N TYR A 342 -3.82 -7.31 3.56
CA TYR A 342 -2.44 -7.01 3.88
C TYR A 342 -1.85 -8.07 4.80
N GLY A 343 -0.76 -8.70 4.38
CA GLY A 343 -0.01 -9.67 5.15
C GLY A 343 1.41 -9.19 5.37
N TRP A 344 1.94 -9.29 6.58
CA TRP A 344 3.34 -8.97 6.85
C TRP A 344 3.96 -9.94 7.83
N GLN A 345 5.29 -9.99 7.78
CA GLN A 345 6.09 -10.96 8.49
C GLN A 345 5.87 -10.88 10.01
N ALA A 346 5.53 -12.02 10.64
CA ALA A 346 5.37 -12.13 12.10
C ALA A 346 6.73 -12.30 12.83
N GLY A 347 7.78 -11.59 12.40
CA GLY A 347 9.15 -11.75 12.89
C GLY A 347 10.06 -12.52 11.93
N ARG A 348 11.38 -12.29 12.07
CA ARG A 348 12.42 -13.02 11.31
C ARG A 348 12.24 -14.50 11.58
N LEU A 349 12.29 -15.35 10.54
CA LEU A 349 12.11 -16.80 10.73
C LEU A 349 12.87 -17.28 11.95
N ASP A 350 12.14 -17.85 12.90
CA ASP A 350 12.78 -18.45 14.04
C ASP A 350 13.68 -19.58 13.55
N ALA A 351 14.94 -19.51 13.97
CA ALA A 351 15.95 -20.54 13.71
C ALA A 351 15.60 -21.92 14.31
N ASP A 352 14.40 -22.07 14.90
CA ASP A 352 13.91 -23.25 15.61
C ASP A 352 13.14 -24.25 14.71
N GLY A 353 12.88 -23.91 13.45
CA GLY A 353 12.15 -24.78 12.51
C GLY A 353 10.63 -24.75 12.65
N SER A 354 10.07 -23.77 13.37
CA SER A 354 8.64 -23.49 13.36
C SER A 354 8.17 -22.96 11.99
N THR A 355 6.91 -23.21 11.65
CA THR A 355 6.33 -22.75 10.37
C THR A 355 6.29 -21.22 10.36
N PRO A 356 6.83 -20.52 9.34
CA PRO A 356 6.64 -19.07 9.22
C PRO A 356 5.16 -18.73 9.37
N LEU A 357 4.86 -17.71 10.16
CA LEU A 357 3.53 -17.12 10.23
C LEU A 357 3.59 -15.68 9.74
N ALA A 358 2.46 -15.20 9.26
CA ALA A 358 2.28 -13.81 8.91
C ALA A 358 1.12 -13.25 9.72
N ARG A 359 1.24 -11.97 10.06
CA ARG A 359 0.13 -11.16 10.54
C ARG A 359 -0.70 -10.79 9.33
N ILE A 360 -2.01 -10.94 9.43
CA ILE A 360 -2.95 -10.76 8.33
C ILE A 360 -4.02 -9.77 8.77
N PHE A 361 -4.22 -8.75 7.94
CA PHE A 361 -5.28 -7.78 8.04
C PHE A 361 -6.16 -7.87 6.79
N ASN A 362 -7.38 -8.36 6.96
CA ASN A 362 -8.38 -8.44 5.90
C ASN A 362 -9.38 -7.30 6.05
N PHE A 363 -9.79 -6.71 4.94
CA PHE A 363 -10.73 -5.61 4.92
C PHE A 363 -11.65 -5.69 3.70
N TYR A 364 -12.92 -5.33 3.85
CA TYR A 364 -13.80 -5.06 2.71
C TYR A 364 -14.86 -4.00 3.04
N VAL A 365 -15.36 -3.34 1.99
CA VAL A 365 -16.54 -2.47 2.05
C VAL A 365 -17.74 -3.21 1.47
N ASP A 366 -18.86 -3.14 2.17
CA ASP A 366 -20.18 -3.51 1.68
C ASP A 366 -20.94 -2.24 1.31
N ASP A 367 -21.04 -1.97 0.02
CA ASP A 367 -21.71 -0.82 -0.57
C ASP A 367 -23.01 -1.18 -1.31
N GLU A 368 -23.60 -2.36 -1.02
CA GLU A 368 -24.88 -2.78 -1.61
C GLU A 368 -26.02 -1.81 -1.27
N ASP A 369 -25.99 -1.22 -0.06
CA ASP A 369 -26.88 -0.16 0.39
C ASP A 369 -26.15 1.18 0.43
N GLN A 370 -26.35 2.01 -0.59
CA GLN A 370 -25.69 3.32 -0.72
C GLN A 370 -26.04 4.29 0.41
N ASP A 371 -27.16 4.09 1.11
CA ASP A 371 -27.54 4.91 2.26
C ASP A 371 -26.87 4.42 3.57
N ASN A 372 -26.22 3.24 3.54
CA ASN A 372 -25.66 2.58 4.71
C ASN A 372 -24.43 1.73 4.36
N ILE A 373 -23.36 2.40 3.92
CA ILE A 373 -22.11 1.75 3.51
C ILE A 373 -21.36 1.24 4.74
N ASN A 374 -21.26 -0.08 4.88
CA ASN A 374 -20.54 -0.72 5.97
C ASN A 374 -19.13 -1.11 5.53
N ALA A 375 -18.21 -1.14 6.47
CA ALA A 375 -16.89 -1.72 6.26
C ALA A 375 -16.52 -2.65 7.41
N TYR A 376 -15.76 -3.68 7.07
CA TYR A 376 -15.41 -4.75 7.99
C TYR A 376 -13.92 -5.00 7.92
N ALA A 377 -13.30 -5.07 9.10
CA ALA A 377 -11.89 -5.38 9.25
C ALA A 377 -11.71 -6.58 10.16
N PHE A 378 -10.75 -7.43 9.80
CA PHE A 378 -10.38 -8.61 10.56
C PHE A 378 -8.87 -8.66 10.71
N PHE A 379 -8.41 -9.01 11.90
CA PHE A 379 -6.99 -9.21 12.16
C PHE A 379 -6.73 -10.57 12.80
N GLY A 380 -5.68 -11.25 12.34
CA GLY A 380 -5.18 -12.46 12.94
C GLY A 380 -3.91 -12.94 12.28
N PHE A 381 -3.65 -14.24 12.38
CA PHE A 381 -2.45 -14.87 11.86
C PHE A 381 -2.81 -15.89 10.77
N GLY A 382 -1.95 -15.97 9.77
CA GLY A 382 -2.06 -16.89 8.66
C GLY A 382 -0.76 -17.66 8.44
N ARG A 383 -0.72 -18.40 7.33
CA ARG A 383 0.54 -18.98 6.84
C ARG A 383 1.53 -17.84 6.58
N GLY A 384 2.80 -18.05 6.85
CA GLY A 384 3.82 -17.06 6.51
C GLY A 384 4.32 -17.21 5.08
N PHE A 385 5.24 -16.32 4.71
CA PHE A 385 5.79 -16.19 3.37
C PHE A 385 6.46 -17.49 2.91
N ASN A 386 6.10 -17.92 1.70
CA ASN A 386 6.72 -19.05 1.02
C ASN A 386 8.17 -18.71 0.72
N LYS A 387 9.03 -19.65 1.08
CA LYS A 387 10.47 -19.44 1.01
C LYS A 387 11.08 -19.34 -0.37
N ASP A 388 10.35 -19.82 -1.38
CA ASP A 388 10.86 -19.92 -2.74
C ASP A 388 10.36 -18.75 -3.60
N ASN A 389 9.32 -18.02 -3.20
CA ASN A 389 8.74 -16.94 -4.01
C ASN A 389 8.24 -15.72 -3.23
N GLY A 390 8.39 -15.69 -1.90
CA GLY A 390 8.10 -14.49 -1.10
C GLY A 390 6.62 -14.14 -1.02
N THR A 391 5.71 -15.11 -1.20
CA THR A 391 4.24 -14.89 -1.16
C THR A 391 3.55 -15.69 -0.05
N ILE A 392 2.40 -15.22 0.45
CA ILE A 392 1.52 -15.91 1.42
C ILE A 392 0.31 -16.58 0.74
N GLY A 393 0.15 -16.44 -0.58
CA GLY A 393 -1.07 -16.81 -1.31
C GLY A 393 -2.13 -15.72 -1.16
N SER A 394 -3.37 -16.08 -0.80
CA SER A 394 -4.51 -15.13 -0.67
C SER A 394 -4.61 -14.41 0.67
N ASN A 395 -3.54 -14.40 1.49
CA ASN A 395 -3.51 -13.72 2.79
C ASN A 395 -4.73 -14.06 3.69
N THR A 396 -5.01 -15.34 3.91
CA THR A 396 -6.15 -15.78 4.73
C THR A 396 -5.78 -15.90 6.21
N ILE A 397 -6.64 -15.38 7.10
CA ILE A 397 -6.54 -15.63 8.55
C ILE A 397 -6.95 -17.08 8.83
N ASN A 398 -6.17 -17.78 9.67
CA ASN A 398 -6.51 -19.14 10.10
C ASN A 398 -6.50 -19.32 11.61
N ARG A 399 -5.92 -18.37 12.37
CA ARG A 399 -5.84 -18.43 13.82
C ARG A 399 -5.63 -17.06 14.42
N PHE A 400 -5.80 -16.96 15.72
CA PHE A 400 -5.35 -15.83 16.51
C PHE A 400 -4.32 -16.25 17.56
N ILE A 401 -3.28 -15.46 17.79
CA ILE A 401 -2.23 -15.76 18.76
C ILE A 401 -2.16 -14.57 19.74
N CYS A 402 -2.55 -14.79 21.00
CA CYS A 402 -2.49 -13.76 22.04
C CYS A 402 -1.19 -13.76 22.86
N ASN A 403 -0.24 -14.65 22.56
CA ASN A 403 1.07 -14.62 23.20
C ASN A 403 2.13 -15.04 22.19
N TRP A 404 2.46 -14.13 21.28
CA TRP A 404 3.38 -14.39 20.16
C TRP A 404 4.85 -14.51 20.61
N ALA A 405 5.32 -13.53 21.39
CA ALA A 405 6.72 -13.42 21.83
C ALA A 405 6.89 -13.37 23.36
N GLY A 406 5.82 -13.53 24.13
CA GLY A 406 5.86 -13.42 25.59
C GLY A 406 6.29 -14.72 26.28
N PRO A 407 6.23 -14.77 27.61
CA PRO A 407 6.74 -15.90 28.38
C PRO A 407 6.06 -17.22 28.02
N MET A 408 6.87 -18.24 27.70
CA MET A 408 6.39 -19.57 27.30
C MET A 408 5.40 -19.50 26.12
N ALA A 409 5.60 -18.56 25.19
CA ALA A 409 4.77 -18.35 24.02
C ALA A 409 4.44 -19.65 23.28
N ASP A 410 3.15 -19.80 22.96
CA ASP A 410 2.66 -20.85 22.07
C ASP A 410 2.04 -20.22 20.82
N ARG A 411 2.67 -20.48 19.68
CA ARG A 411 2.24 -19.98 18.36
C ARG A 411 1.25 -20.91 17.66
N SER A 412 0.77 -21.95 18.33
CA SER A 412 -0.33 -22.77 17.84
C SER A 412 -1.60 -21.93 17.65
N GLY A 413 -1.87 -21.02 18.57
CA GLY A 413 -3.00 -20.09 18.54
C GLY A 413 -4.36 -20.76 18.68
N LEU A 414 -5.41 -19.94 18.70
CA LEU A 414 -6.79 -20.39 18.60
C LEU A 414 -7.17 -20.50 17.11
N GLU A 415 -7.56 -21.69 16.67
CA GLU A 415 -7.92 -21.93 15.26
C GLU A 415 -9.24 -21.25 14.89
N ASN A 416 -9.32 -20.78 13.64
CA ASN A 416 -10.48 -20.12 13.06
C ASN A 416 -10.99 -18.91 13.85
N THR A 417 -10.11 -18.19 14.53
CA THR A 417 -10.48 -16.97 15.25
C THR A 417 -9.77 -15.74 14.74
N ALA A 418 -10.41 -14.57 14.89
CA ALA A 418 -9.85 -13.26 14.57
C ALA A 418 -10.42 -12.17 15.47
N GLN A 419 -9.71 -11.04 15.57
CA GLN A 419 -10.31 -9.78 15.98
C GLN A 419 -11.19 -9.23 14.85
N LYS A 420 -12.18 -8.42 15.21
CA LYS A 420 -13.10 -7.79 14.26
C LYS A 420 -13.42 -6.35 14.64
N GLN A 421 -13.47 -5.49 13.64
CA GLN A 421 -14.06 -4.15 13.76
C GLN A 421 -15.06 -3.92 12.62
N VAL A 422 -16.24 -3.44 12.97
CA VAL A 422 -17.29 -3.00 12.05
C VAL A 422 -17.33 -1.48 12.05
N MET A 423 -17.49 -0.91 10.87
CA MET A 423 -17.42 0.51 10.62
C MET A 423 -18.58 0.94 9.75
N LEU A 424 -19.04 2.17 9.94
CA LEU A 424 -20.08 2.78 9.13
C LEU A 424 -19.54 4.07 8.51
N TYR A 425 -19.78 4.26 7.21
CA TYR A 425 -19.47 5.53 6.56
C TYR A 425 -20.41 6.62 7.07
N ASN A 426 -19.83 7.74 7.53
CA ASN A 426 -20.56 8.90 7.99
C ASN A 426 -20.40 10.03 6.96
N GLU A 427 -21.47 10.35 6.23
CA GLU A 427 -21.46 11.39 5.19
C GLU A 427 -21.08 12.79 5.72
N ALA A 428 -21.37 13.09 6.99
CA ALA A 428 -21.11 14.42 7.55
C ALA A 428 -19.63 14.62 7.88
N SER A 429 -18.95 13.57 8.34
CA SER A 429 -17.50 13.59 8.61
C SER A 429 -16.68 13.12 7.41
N GLN A 430 -17.29 12.44 6.44
CA GLN A 430 -16.64 11.73 5.32
C GLN A 430 -15.61 10.69 5.79
N LEU A 431 -15.90 10.05 6.93
CA LEU A 431 -15.04 9.04 7.57
C LEU A 431 -15.79 7.74 7.81
N PHE A 432 -15.05 6.64 7.87
CA PHE A 432 -15.53 5.39 8.44
C PHE A 432 -15.35 5.44 9.96
N GLU A 433 -16.47 5.43 10.69
CA GLU A 433 -16.52 5.53 12.14
C GLU A 433 -16.83 4.16 12.75
N SER A 434 -16.30 3.87 13.95
CA SER A 434 -16.52 2.57 14.60
C SER A 434 -17.99 2.40 14.97
N SER A 435 -18.59 1.28 14.57
CA SER A 435 -19.94 0.87 14.99
C SER A 435 -19.90 -0.33 15.93
N GLN A 436 -18.87 -1.16 15.85
CA GLN A 436 -18.59 -2.26 16.77
C GLN A 436 -17.09 -2.58 16.77
N ALA A 437 -16.50 -2.79 17.95
CA ALA A 437 -15.15 -3.30 18.10
C ALA A 437 -15.12 -4.54 19.01
N LEU A 438 -14.60 -5.64 18.46
CA LEU A 438 -14.31 -6.89 19.15
C LEU A 438 -12.78 -7.04 19.21
N ILE A 439 -12.19 -6.31 20.14
CA ILE A 439 -10.74 -6.06 20.23
C ILE A 439 -10.15 -6.26 21.63
N THR A 440 -10.98 -6.59 22.63
CA THR A 440 -10.48 -6.92 23.97
C THR A 440 -9.45 -8.05 23.87
N TYR A 441 -8.39 -7.96 24.67
CA TYR A 441 -7.22 -8.79 24.51
C TYR A 441 -6.67 -9.32 25.83
N ALA A 442 -6.59 -10.64 25.94
CA ALA A 442 -5.96 -11.35 27.05
C ALA A 442 -4.60 -11.94 26.60
N PRO A 443 -3.45 -11.34 27.00
CA PRO A 443 -2.13 -11.79 26.57
C PRO A 443 -1.75 -13.10 27.25
N THR A 444 -2.26 -14.22 26.74
CA THR A 444 -1.96 -15.57 27.23
C THR A 444 -2.00 -16.55 26.06
N ASN A 445 -1.40 -17.73 26.20
CA ASN A 445 -1.44 -18.77 25.16
C ASN A 445 -2.88 -19.23 24.83
N LEU A 446 -3.83 -19.06 25.76
CA LEU A 446 -5.22 -19.47 25.59
C LEU A 446 -6.14 -18.31 25.20
N CYS A 447 -5.60 -17.09 25.06
CA CYS A 447 -6.41 -15.87 24.89
C CYS A 447 -7.46 -15.68 25.99
N THR A 448 -7.23 -16.24 27.18
CA THR A 448 -8.12 -16.16 28.33
C THR A 448 -7.31 -16.13 29.62
N TYR A 449 -7.75 -15.36 30.60
CA TYR A 449 -7.23 -15.35 31.96
C TYR A 449 -8.38 -15.54 32.96
N ASP A 450 -8.22 -16.43 33.94
CA ASP A 450 -9.27 -16.77 34.90
C ASP A 450 -9.52 -15.68 35.97
N GLY A 451 -8.79 -14.56 35.89
CA GLY A 451 -8.85 -13.47 36.84
C GLY A 451 -8.22 -13.80 38.20
N GLN A 452 -7.51 -14.92 38.33
CA GLN A 452 -6.89 -15.36 39.58
C GLN A 452 -5.38 -15.16 39.57
N GLY A 453 -4.85 -14.47 40.58
CA GLY A 453 -3.42 -14.24 40.76
C GLY A 453 -3.05 -12.77 40.72
N THR A 454 -1.80 -12.49 40.37
CA THR A 454 -1.21 -11.15 40.32
C THR A 454 -0.76 -10.77 38.91
N PHE A 455 -1.31 -11.43 37.88
CA PHE A 455 -1.04 -11.07 36.50
C PHE A 455 -1.57 -9.66 36.21
N ALA A 456 -0.68 -8.83 35.67
CA ALA A 456 -0.97 -7.48 35.24
C ALA A 456 -0.17 -7.17 33.97
N PHE A 457 -0.71 -6.30 33.13
CA PHE A 457 0.03 -5.71 32.03
C PHE A 457 -0.19 -4.21 31.95
N SER A 458 0.69 -3.50 31.23
CA SER A 458 0.53 -2.09 30.91
C SER A 458 1.22 -1.74 29.59
N THR A 459 0.73 -0.71 28.93
CA THR A 459 1.39 -0.10 27.76
C THR A 459 2.46 0.93 28.16
N ASP A 460 2.53 1.30 29.45
CA ASP A 460 3.46 2.28 30.00
C ASP A 460 4.58 1.60 30.80
N ALA A 461 5.80 1.69 30.28
CA ALA A 461 7.01 1.11 30.87
C ALA A 461 7.35 1.67 32.26
N THR A 462 6.76 2.81 32.64
CA THR A 462 7.04 3.50 33.89
C THR A 462 6.10 3.10 35.04
N VAL A 463 5.06 2.34 34.73
CA VAL A 463 4.08 1.86 35.71
C VAL A 463 4.66 0.72 36.55
N ASP A 464 4.52 0.82 37.87
CA ASP A 464 4.90 -0.26 38.78
C ASP A 464 3.85 -1.38 38.72
N LEU A 465 4.18 -2.46 38.00
CA LEU A 465 3.30 -3.59 37.79
C LEU A 465 3.01 -4.42 39.07
N ASP A 466 3.67 -4.14 40.19
CA ASP A 466 3.43 -4.82 41.47
C ASP A 466 2.27 -4.20 42.28
N ASP A 467 1.78 -3.02 41.90
CA ASP A 467 0.68 -2.33 42.59
C ASP A 467 -0.72 -2.71 42.06
N ALA A 468 -1.72 -2.76 42.94
CA ALA A 468 -3.09 -3.19 42.61
C ALA A 468 -3.91 -2.18 41.77
N GLN A 469 -3.28 -1.18 41.15
CA GLN A 469 -3.93 -0.15 40.32
C GLN A 469 -3.68 -0.32 38.80
N ASN A 470 -3.00 -1.38 38.39
CA ASN A 470 -2.69 -1.63 36.99
C ASN A 470 -3.89 -2.17 36.21
N GLU A 471 -3.82 -2.14 34.88
CA GLU A 471 -4.81 -2.78 34.02
C GLU A 471 -4.83 -4.28 34.38
N ALA A 472 -5.89 -4.69 35.07
CA ALA A 472 -6.14 -6.10 35.30
C ALA A 472 -6.28 -6.75 33.93
N GLY A 473 -5.45 -7.76 33.65
CA GLY A 473 -5.47 -8.37 32.34
C GLY A 473 -6.88 -8.81 31.97
N ALA A 474 -7.28 -8.58 30.71
CA ALA A 474 -8.61 -8.97 30.27
C ALA A 474 -8.82 -10.47 30.56
N ILE A 475 -10.02 -10.80 31.03
CA ILE A 475 -10.39 -12.18 31.36
C ILE A 475 -10.52 -13.02 30.08
N ASP A 476 -10.93 -12.40 28.98
CA ASP A 476 -11.14 -13.07 27.71
C ASP A 476 -10.82 -12.10 26.56
N SER A 477 -10.38 -12.64 25.44
CA SER A 477 -10.24 -11.90 24.19
C SER A 477 -11.57 -11.92 23.43
N ASP A 478 -12.01 -10.78 22.91
CA ASP A 478 -13.25 -10.70 22.11
C ASP A 478 -12.96 -11.15 20.67
N LEU A 479 -12.82 -12.46 20.47
CA LEU A 479 -12.52 -13.04 19.17
C LEU A 479 -13.78 -13.62 18.52
N ILE A 480 -13.94 -13.39 17.22
CA ILE A 480 -14.97 -14.06 16.42
C ILE A 480 -14.53 -15.45 15.99
N ASP A 481 -15.47 -16.35 15.73
CA ASP A 481 -15.24 -17.62 15.04
C ASP A 481 -15.51 -17.41 13.53
N LEU A 482 -14.44 -17.46 12.74
CA LEU A 482 -14.43 -17.28 11.28
C LEU A 482 -15.32 -18.27 10.53
N THR A 483 -15.68 -19.41 11.14
CA THR A 483 -16.56 -20.41 10.52
C THR A 483 -18.05 -20.10 10.71
N THR A 484 -18.39 -19.18 11.61
CA THR A 484 -19.78 -18.86 11.95
C THR A 484 -20.11 -17.37 11.88
N ASP A 485 -19.11 -16.49 11.86
CA ASP A 485 -19.32 -15.05 11.71
C ASP A 485 -19.87 -14.71 10.31
N ALA A 486 -21.03 -14.07 10.27
CA ALA A 486 -21.72 -13.77 9.01
C ALA A 486 -20.96 -12.75 8.16
N ASP A 487 -20.30 -11.77 8.80
CA ASP A 487 -19.58 -10.73 8.08
C ASP A 487 -18.29 -11.30 7.48
N TYR A 488 -17.59 -12.19 8.20
CA TYR A 488 -16.45 -12.90 7.62
C TYR A 488 -16.87 -13.87 6.51
N ALA A 489 -18.04 -14.51 6.61
CA ALA A 489 -18.55 -15.37 5.53
C ALA A 489 -18.82 -14.61 4.21
N ASN A 490 -19.06 -13.29 4.30
CA ASN A 490 -19.21 -12.40 3.15
C ASN A 490 -17.87 -11.85 2.63
N TYR A 491 -16.78 -11.97 3.41
CA TYR A 491 -15.46 -11.60 2.94
C TYR A 491 -14.98 -12.57 1.85
N ILE A 492 -14.85 -12.04 0.63
CA ILE A 492 -14.21 -12.75 -0.47
C ILE A 492 -12.75 -12.29 -0.53
N ALA A 493 -11.83 -13.21 -0.25
CA ALA A 493 -10.40 -12.91 -0.34
C ALA A 493 -10.05 -12.42 -1.75
N PRO A 494 -9.32 -11.30 -1.89
CA PRO A 494 -9.03 -10.72 -3.19
C PRO A 494 -8.13 -11.64 -4.01
N THR A 495 -8.36 -11.66 -5.32
CA THR A 495 -7.62 -12.49 -6.27
C THR A 495 -6.38 -11.78 -6.78
N VAL A 496 -5.28 -12.52 -6.87
CA VAL A 496 -4.03 -12.07 -7.50
C VAL A 496 -4.22 -12.05 -9.02
N PRO A 497 -3.78 -10.99 -9.73
CA PRO A 497 -3.82 -10.95 -11.19
C PRO A 497 -2.99 -12.06 -11.85
N GLU A 498 -3.28 -12.39 -13.10
CA GLU A 498 -2.47 -13.33 -13.89
C GLU A 498 -1.22 -12.65 -14.49
N GLU A 499 -0.10 -13.36 -14.53
CA GLU A 499 1.21 -12.85 -14.99
C GLU A 499 1.48 -13.08 -16.49
N ASP A 500 0.50 -13.57 -17.24
CA ASP A 500 0.68 -13.93 -18.65
C ASP A 500 0.82 -12.66 -19.53
N PHE A 501 2.04 -12.36 -19.99
CA PHE A 501 2.38 -11.26 -20.90
C PHE A 501 2.76 -11.73 -22.30
#